data_AF-A0A9P4N6N9-F1
#
_entry.id   AF-A0A9P4N6N9-F1
#
_cell.length_a   1.000
_cell.length_b   1.000
_cell.length_c   1.000
_cell.angle_alpha   90.00
_cell.angle_beta   90.00
_cell.angle_gamma   90.00
#
_symmetry.space_group_name_H-M   'P 1'
#
loop_
_entity.id
_entity.type
_entity.pdbx_description
1 polymer ?
#
loop_
_entity_poly.entity_id
_entity_poly.type
_entity_poly.pdbx_seq_one_letter_code
_entity_poly.pdbx_strand_id
1 'polypeptide(L)'
;MHYSTIFDVIAQHHPEYVALAWGAMKFLFVAVLNHENAITCLAKGMTRIADVLPRMELATQLYPTRRIMDAAEELYAYIIQFFIRAHDWYREGTFRHILHSITRPAELRYDDLLENIAGCSRYISELTVSASQVELRNVHKTLQKVTSQLDHSESLMQEMKALVINYQAINSSSLLDTNQKVTDLQFSEMIEIVSKVPIPDPTESYHHAVFMRRRRQLRNKIDIPTGFWHSSTLQKFSNSQTSSLILVKGSFRSRFSLRDAAVIITEELHRQSIPILWAVQTGTQDSSISRGTVKDVLKSLVAQALRLSTNPRYEKSLALSCTRLRTATDEAEWFQVLGSAVESLRQQVFIMLDMELLIRPSDDEEPADLQMLQLFLDMFRHLSQRGLGHAVKVMVFSYRPSSTFSITSESFSSIILPMASSLNQKRRMRRKEFRTIGSSSKLW
;
A
#
# COMPACT_ATOMS: atom_id res chain seq x y z
N MET A 1 -64.13 -40.75 77.19
CA MET A 1 -64.93 -40.16 78.28
C MET A 1 -65.71 -41.24 79.05
N HIS A 2 -65.06 -42.26 79.60
CA HIS A 2 -65.71 -43.28 80.45
C HIS A 2 -65.05 -43.48 81.82
N TYR A 3 -63.94 -42.78 82.11
CA TYR A 3 -63.24 -42.86 83.39
C TYR A 3 -63.63 -41.74 84.38
N SER A 4 -64.25 -40.64 83.93
CA SER A 4 -64.65 -39.56 84.86
C SER A 4 -65.82 -39.98 85.75
N THR A 5 -66.76 -40.77 85.22
CA THR A 5 -67.94 -41.24 85.96
C THR A 5 -67.60 -42.25 87.05
N ILE A 6 -66.59 -43.10 86.82
CA ILE A 6 -66.09 -44.06 87.83
C ILE A 6 -65.30 -43.31 88.92
N PHE A 7 -64.55 -42.28 88.54
CA PHE A 7 -63.84 -41.43 89.50
C PHE A 7 -64.78 -40.53 90.32
N ASP A 8 -65.88 -40.02 89.76
CA ASP A 8 -66.87 -39.20 90.48
C ASP A 8 -67.59 -39.97 91.60
N VAL A 9 -67.88 -41.27 91.37
CA VAL A 9 -68.53 -42.12 92.37
C VAL A 9 -67.59 -42.49 93.52
N ILE A 10 -66.28 -42.66 93.25
CA ILE A 10 -65.28 -42.97 94.28
C ILE A 10 -64.84 -41.69 95.04
N ALA A 11 -64.82 -40.53 94.37
CA ALA A 11 -64.49 -39.23 94.97
C ALA A 11 -65.47 -38.79 96.06
N GLN A 12 -66.73 -39.23 96.00
CA GLN A 12 -67.77 -38.84 96.95
C GLN A 12 -67.69 -39.54 98.32
N HIS A 13 -66.99 -40.66 98.47
CA HIS A 13 -67.09 -41.48 99.69
C HIS A 13 -66.00 -41.23 100.75
N HIS A 14 -64.76 -40.86 100.38
CA HIS A 14 -63.72 -40.40 101.32
C HIS A 14 -62.62 -39.58 100.58
N PRO A 15 -62.47 -38.26 100.81
CA PRO A 15 -61.54 -37.41 100.05
C PRO A 15 -60.04 -37.78 100.26
N GLU A 16 -59.69 -38.43 101.37
CA GLU A 16 -58.30 -38.76 101.71
C GLU A 16 -57.71 -39.91 100.89
N TYR A 17 -58.49 -40.98 100.63
CA TYR A 17 -58.03 -42.13 99.83
C TYR A 17 -58.04 -41.85 98.33
N VAL A 18 -58.95 -40.98 97.87
CA VAL A 18 -59.07 -40.57 96.47
C VAL A 18 -57.89 -39.69 96.06
N ALA A 19 -57.39 -38.83 96.95
CA ALA A 19 -56.22 -38.00 96.71
C ALA A 19 -54.95 -38.82 96.45
N LEU A 20 -54.77 -39.96 97.14
CA LEU A 20 -53.64 -40.86 96.95
C LEU A 20 -53.70 -41.61 95.62
N ALA A 21 -54.87 -42.18 95.28
CA ALA A 21 -55.07 -42.90 94.02
C ALA A 21 -54.96 -41.96 92.80
N TRP A 22 -55.54 -40.75 92.90
CA TRP A 22 -55.40 -39.71 91.87
C TRP A 22 -53.97 -39.18 91.77
N GLY A 23 -53.28 -39.00 92.90
CA GLY A 23 -51.87 -38.63 92.95
C GLY A 23 -50.95 -39.66 92.29
N ALA A 24 -51.18 -40.95 92.53
CA ALA A 24 -50.43 -42.05 91.91
C ALA A 24 -50.72 -42.18 90.40
N MET A 25 -51.97 -42.02 89.97
CA MET A 25 -52.35 -42.01 88.55
C MET A 25 -51.75 -40.82 87.81
N LYS A 26 -51.80 -39.63 88.41
CA LYS A 26 -51.15 -38.41 87.89
C LYS A 26 -49.63 -38.59 87.82
N PHE A 27 -49.02 -39.20 88.83
CA PHE A 27 -47.60 -39.54 88.84
C PHE A 27 -47.24 -40.48 87.69
N LEU A 28 -48.03 -41.53 87.44
CA LEU A 28 -47.77 -42.49 86.37
C LEU A 28 -47.96 -41.86 84.98
N PHE A 29 -49.01 -41.07 84.76
CA PHE A 29 -49.20 -40.33 83.51
C PHE A 29 -48.11 -39.28 83.28
N VAL A 30 -47.72 -38.52 84.30
CA VAL A 30 -46.62 -37.55 84.21
C VAL A 30 -45.30 -38.26 83.94
N ALA A 31 -45.05 -39.42 84.54
CA ALA A 31 -43.84 -40.21 84.29
C ALA A 31 -43.76 -40.75 82.85
N VAL A 32 -44.86 -41.29 82.33
CA VAL A 32 -44.93 -41.79 80.94
C VAL A 32 -44.79 -40.65 79.94
N LEU A 33 -45.52 -39.54 80.13
CA LEU A 33 -45.42 -38.35 79.27
C LEU A 33 -44.03 -37.72 79.29
N ASN A 34 -43.38 -37.65 80.46
CA ASN A 34 -42.03 -37.09 80.56
C ASN A 34 -40.95 -37.99 79.94
N HIS A 35 -41.16 -39.32 79.91
CA HIS A 35 -40.26 -40.23 79.21
C HIS A 35 -40.37 -40.08 77.68
N GLU A 36 -41.60 -39.97 77.15
CA GLU A 36 -41.85 -39.70 75.72
C GLU A 36 -41.26 -38.36 75.27
N ASN A 37 -41.42 -37.31 76.10
CA ASN A 37 -40.83 -35.99 75.85
C ASN A 37 -39.29 -36.02 75.85
N ALA A 38 -38.66 -36.81 76.73
CA ALA A 38 -37.21 -36.95 76.78
C ALA A 38 -36.63 -37.61 75.51
N ILE A 39 -37.26 -38.69 75.04
CA ILE A 39 -36.85 -39.38 73.80
C ILE A 39 -37.01 -38.45 72.59
N THR A 40 -38.13 -37.72 72.54
CA THR A 40 -38.39 -36.75 71.46
C THR A 40 -37.39 -35.60 71.48
N CYS A 41 -36.99 -35.11 72.66
CA CYS A 41 -35.97 -34.09 72.84
C CYS A 41 -34.58 -34.57 72.37
N LEU A 42 -34.18 -35.80 72.73
CA LEU A 42 -32.91 -36.39 72.28
C LEU A 42 -32.86 -36.58 70.76
N ALA A 43 -33.93 -37.10 70.14
CA ALA A 43 -34.02 -37.27 68.70
C ALA A 43 -33.94 -35.92 67.95
N LYS A 44 -34.63 -34.89 68.45
CA LYS A 44 -34.53 -33.51 67.92
C LYS A 44 -33.12 -32.94 68.09
N GLY A 45 -32.49 -33.18 69.23
CA GLY A 45 -31.11 -32.74 69.50
C GLY A 45 -30.10 -33.38 68.55
N MET A 46 -30.19 -34.70 68.34
CA MET A 46 -29.35 -35.43 67.39
C MET A 46 -29.54 -34.94 65.95
N THR A 47 -30.79 -34.64 65.55
CA THR A 47 -31.08 -34.09 64.21
C THR A 47 -30.43 -32.72 64.03
N ARG A 48 -30.54 -31.82 65.02
CA ARG A 48 -29.88 -30.51 64.97
C ARG A 48 -28.36 -30.60 64.90
N ILE A 49 -27.76 -31.54 65.63
CA ILE A 49 -26.31 -31.78 65.56
C ILE A 49 -25.91 -32.28 64.17
N ALA A 50 -26.68 -33.22 63.60
CA ALA A 50 -26.44 -33.72 62.25
C ALA A 50 -26.52 -32.62 61.17
N ASP A 51 -27.37 -31.61 61.35
CA ASP A 51 -27.47 -30.46 60.44
C ASP A 51 -26.30 -29.46 60.56
N VAL A 52 -25.71 -29.35 61.75
CA VAL A 52 -24.66 -28.36 62.05
C VAL A 52 -23.27 -28.87 61.67
N LEU A 53 -23.00 -30.18 61.80
CA LEU A 53 -21.68 -30.77 61.55
C LEU A 53 -21.14 -30.53 60.12
N PRO A 54 -21.90 -30.80 59.03
CA PRO A 54 -21.41 -30.58 57.66
C PRO A 54 -21.09 -29.11 57.37
N ARG A 55 -21.86 -28.18 57.96
CA ARG A 55 -21.65 -26.74 57.79
C ARG A 55 -20.38 -26.28 58.48
N MET A 56 -20.09 -26.84 59.65
CA MET A 56 -18.84 -26.55 60.36
C MET A 56 -17.64 -27.07 59.59
N GLU A 57 -17.68 -28.30 59.08
CA GLU A 57 -16.59 -28.87 58.27
C GLU A 57 -16.27 -28.00 57.04
N LEU A 58 -17.30 -27.53 56.34
CA LEU A 58 -17.14 -26.64 55.20
C LEU A 58 -16.55 -25.28 55.62
N ALA A 59 -16.97 -24.72 56.75
CA ALA A 59 -16.45 -23.47 57.29
C ALA A 59 -14.97 -23.57 57.69
N THR A 60 -14.56 -24.68 58.31
CA THR A 60 -13.17 -24.88 58.74
C THR A 60 -12.23 -25.15 57.56
N GLN A 61 -12.72 -25.79 56.49
CA GLN A 61 -11.94 -25.99 55.26
C GLN A 61 -11.77 -24.71 54.43
N LEU A 62 -12.84 -23.94 54.24
CA LEU A 62 -12.80 -22.72 53.42
C LEU A 62 -12.12 -21.56 54.16
N TYR A 63 -12.32 -21.44 55.47
CA TYR A 63 -11.88 -20.29 56.25
C TYR A 63 -11.20 -20.70 57.57
N PRO A 64 -9.98 -21.29 57.52
CA PRO A 64 -9.24 -21.73 58.71
C PRO A 64 -8.63 -20.57 59.50
N THR A 65 -9.47 -19.67 60.01
CA THR A 65 -9.05 -18.58 60.89
C THR A 65 -9.04 -19.03 62.34
N ARG A 66 -8.13 -18.49 63.17
CA ARG A 66 -8.03 -18.83 64.59
C ARG A 66 -9.38 -18.77 65.31
N ARG A 67 -10.16 -17.72 65.06
CA ARG A 67 -11.50 -17.53 65.65
C ARG A 67 -12.53 -18.57 65.22
N ILE A 68 -12.48 -19.06 63.98
CA ILE A 68 -13.37 -20.12 63.48
C ILE A 68 -12.94 -21.47 64.05
N MET A 69 -11.63 -21.72 64.21
CA MET A 69 -11.12 -22.93 64.87
C MET A 69 -11.52 -22.97 66.35
N ASP A 70 -11.33 -21.87 67.09
CA ASP A 70 -11.69 -21.78 68.50
C ASP A 70 -13.20 -22.03 68.72
N ALA A 71 -14.05 -21.45 67.87
CA ALA A 71 -15.49 -21.67 67.92
C ALA A 71 -15.89 -23.10 67.50
N ALA A 72 -15.17 -23.71 66.54
CA ALA A 72 -15.40 -25.10 66.16
C ALA A 72 -15.06 -26.07 67.29
N GLU A 73 -13.96 -25.84 68.01
CA GLU A 73 -13.58 -26.59 69.21
C GLU A 73 -14.66 -26.49 70.30
N GLU A 74 -15.20 -25.29 70.53
CA GLU A 74 -16.28 -25.05 71.49
C GLU A 74 -17.58 -25.78 71.09
N LEU A 75 -17.93 -25.76 69.80
CA LEU A 75 -19.07 -26.49 69.26
C LEU A 75 -18.94 -28.01 69.46
N TYR A 76 -17.75 -28.57 69.19
CA TYR A 76 -17.49 -29.98 69.47
C TYR A 76 -17.56 -30.32 70.96
N ALA A 77 -17.10 -29.42 71.84
CA ALA A 77 -17.22 -29.61 73.29
C ALA A 77 -18.68 -29.69 73.73
N TYR A 78 -19.56 -28.81 73.24
CA TYR A 78 -21.00 -28.87 73.55
C TYR A 78 -21.68 -30.13 72.99
N ILE A 79 -21.29 -30.58 71.79
CA ILE A 79 -21.79 -31.83 71.19
C ILE A 79 -21.39 -33.04 72.05
N ILE A 80 -20.12 -33.10 72.49
CA ILE A 80 -19.64 -34.18 73.37
C ILE A 80 -20.37 -34.14 74.72
N GLN A 81 -20.56 -32.96 75.31
CA GLN A 81 -21.34 -32.80 76.54
C GLN A 81 -22.80 -33.25 76.38
N PHE A 82 -23.42 -32.97 75.23
CA PHE A 82 -24.75 -33.46 74.90
C PHE A 82 -24.80 -35.00 74.89
N PHE A 83 -23.82 -35.65 74.25
CA PHE A 83 -23.74 -37.12 74.21
C PHE A 83 -23.45 -37.74 75.58
N ILE A 84 -22.58 -37.14 76.39
CA ILE A 84 -22.32 -37.60 77.77
C ILE A 84 -23.61 -37.51 78.59
N ARG A 85 -24.30 -36.37 78.53
CA ARG A 85 -25.56 -36.16 79.27
C ARG A 85 -26.69 -37.05 78.78
N ALA A 86 -26.72 -37.40 77.49
CA ALA A 86 -27.63 -38.38 76.91
C ALA A 86 -27.30 -39.81 77.36
N HIS A 87 -26.03 -40.18 77.36
CA HIS A 87 -25.54 -41.49 77.82
C HIS A 87 -25.83 -41.72 79.31
N ASP A 88 -25.55 -40.72 80.16
CA ASP A 88 -25.82 -40.80 81.61
C ASP A 88 -27.31 -40.94 81.89
N TRP A 89 -28.16 -40.34 81.06
CA TRP A 89 -29.60 -40.59 81.10
C TRP A 89 -29.90 -42.05 80.74
N TYR A 90 -29.43 -42.58 79.61
CA TYR A 90 -29.70 -43.98 79.23
C TYR A 90 -29.24 -45.04 80.25
N ARG A 91 -28.24 -44.73 81.09
CA ARG A 91 -27.65 -45.66 82.06
C ARG A 91 -28.35 -45.69 83.43
N GLU A 92 -29.21 -44.72 83.74
CA GLU A 92 -29.99 -44.73 84.98
C GLU A 92 -31.08 -45.83 84.95
N GLY A 93 -31.46 -46.39 86.11
CA GLY A 93 -32.47 -47.46 86.18
C GLY A 93 -33.91 -46.92 86.01
N THR A 94 -34.84 -47.75 85.51
CA THR A 94 -36.24 -47.37 85.20
C THR A 94 -36.97 -46.68 86.36
N PHE A 95 -36.72 -47.10 87.61
CA PHE A 95 -37.31 -46.47 88.80
C PHE A 95 -36.70 -45.11 89.16
N ARG A 96 -35.40 -44.89 88.86
CA ARG A 96 -34.70 -43.61 89.08
C ARG A 96 -35.10 -42.57 88.05
N HIS A 97 -35.40 -43.01 86.83
CA HIS A 97 -36.01 -42.19 85.78
C HIS A 97 -37.37 -41.65 86.15
N ILE A 98 -38.24 -42.50 86.72
CA ILE A 98 -39.59 -42.11 87.11
C ILE A 98 -39.54 -41.05 88.22
N LEU A 99 -38.66 -41.21 89.23
CA LEU A 99 -38.53 -40.24 90.31
C LEU A 99 -37.90 -38.90 89.86
N HIS A 100 -36.89 -38.94 88.98
CA HIS A 100 -36.29 -37.72 88.43
C HIS A 100 -37.18 -37.03 87.39
N SER A 101 -38.04 -37.77 86.69
CA SER A 101 -38.96 -37.20 85.69
C SER A 101 -39.99 -36.25 86.31
N ILE A 102 -40.33 -36.42 87.58
CA ILE A 102 -41.34 -35.60 88.28
C ILE A 102 -40.73 -34.41 89.00
N THR A 103 -39.43 -34.45 89.29
CA THR A 103 -38.72 -33.34 89.94
C THR A 103 -37.95 -32.45 88.98
N ARG A 104 -37.62 -32.92 87.76
CA ARG A 104 -36.94 -32.13 86.72
C ARG A 104 -37.39 -32.54 85.31
N PRO A 105 -38.24 -31.74 84.63
CA PRO A 105 -38.68 -32.05 83.26
C PRO A 105 -37.50 -32.05 82.27
N ALA A 106 -37.53 -32.98 81.30
CA ALA A 106 -36.42 -33.28 80.39
C ALA A 106 -36.04 -32.12 79.45
N GLU A 107 -36.96 -31.19 79.20
CA GLU A 107 -36.77 -29.99 78.37
C GLU A 107 -35.65 -29.09 78.95
N LEU A 108 -35.67 -28.82 80.26
CA LEU A 108 -34.64 -28.01 80.94
C LEU A 108 -33.24 -28.65 81.00
N ARG A 109 -33.08 -29.93 80.64
CA ARG A 109 -31.80 -30.66 80.75
C ARG A 109 -30.95 -30.60 79.47
N TYR A 110 -31.55 -30.35 78.31
CA TYR A 110 -30.84 -30.36 77.02
C TYR A 110 -31.01 -29.08 76.22
N ASP A 111 -32.00 -28.25 76.56
CA ASP A 111 -32.23 -26.97 75.87
C ASP A 111 -31.04 -26.01 76.01
N ASP A 112 -30.33 -26.02 77.15
CA ASP A 112 -29.11 -25.25 77.38
C ASP A 112 -28.01 -25.59 76.36
N LEU A 113 -27.73 -26.88 76.18
CA LEU A 113 -26.70 -27.36 75.26
C LEU A 113 -27.11 -27.17 73.80
N LEU A 114 -28.38 -27.39 73.46
CA LEU A 114 -28.89 -27.19 72.10
C LEU A 114 -28.93 -25.72 71.70
N GLU A 115 -29.23 -24.83 72.64
CA GLU A 115 -29.16 -23.37 72.43
C GLU A 115 -27.70 -22.91 72.25
N ASN A 116 -26.77 -23.43 73.06
CA ASN A 116 -25.33 -23.15 72.90
C ASN A 116 -24.77 -23.66 71.56
N ILE A 117 -25.15 -24.86 71.12
CA ILE A 117 -24.78 -25.42 69.80
C ILE A 117 -25.31 -24.53 68.67
N ALA A 118 -26.58 -24.09 68.76
CA ALA A 118 -27.18 -23.20 67.76
C ALA A 118 -26.54 -21.81 67.77
N GLY A 119 -26.21 -21.27 68.95
CA GLY A 119 -25.50 -20.00 69.11
C GLY A 119 -24.10 -20.04 68.51
N CYS A 120 -23.33 -21.08 68.81
CA CYS A 120 -21.99 -21.27 68.28
C CYS A 120 -22.00 -21.45 66.75
N SER A 121 -22.95 -22.23 66.20
CA SER A 121 -23.11 -22.38 64.75
C SER A 121 -23.44 -21.06 64.03
N ARG A 122 -24.30 -20.22 64.63
CA ARG A 122 -24.61 -18.88 64.09
C ARG A 122 -23.39 -17.97 64.12
N TYR A 123 -22.63 -17.99 65.21
CA TYR A 123 -21.40 -17.22 65.35
C TYR A 123 -20.35 -17.62 64.30
N ILE A 124 -20.13 -18.91 64.07
CA ILE A 124 -19.26 -19.42 63.00
C ILE A 124 -19.75 -18.91 61.63
N SER A 125 -21.05 -18.96 61.36
CA SER A 125 -21.61 -18.47 60.09
C SER A 125 -21.34 -16.98 59.88
N GLU A 126 -21.51 -16.15 60.91
CA GLU A 126 -21.19 -14.72 60.86
C GLU A 126 -19.70 -14.45 60.60
N LEU A 127 -18.82 -15.24 61.23
CA LEU A 127 -17.38 -15.17 60.99
C LEU A 127 -17.03 -15.55 59.54
N THR A 128 -17.67 -16.57 58.95
CA THR A 128 -17.43 -16.95 57.54
C THR A 128 -17.90 -15.87 56.56
N VAL A 129 -19.03 -15.22 56.84
CA VAL A 129 -19.51 -14.08 56.04
C VAL A 129 -18.50 -12.94 56.11
N SER A 130 -18.00 -12.63 57.30
CA SER A 130 -16.96 -11.61 57.48
C SER A 130 -15.65 -11.97 56.77
N ALA A 131 -15.25 -13.24 56.80
CA ALA A 131 -14.06 -13.73 56.10
C ALA A 131 -14.19 -13.59 54.56
N SER A 132 -15.33 -13.97 54.00
CA SER A 132 -15.58 -13.85 52.55
C SER A 132 -15.57 -12.39 52.07
N GLN A 133 -16.06 -11.44 52.86
CA GLN A 133 -15.99 -10.01 52.54
C GLN A 133 -14.54 -9.49 52.46
N VAL A 134 -13.65 -10.00 53.32
CA VAL A 134 -12.23 -9.63 53.29
C VAL A 134 -11.56 -10.15 52.01
N GLU A 135 -11.87 -11.38 51.60
CA GLU A 135 -11.36 -11.94 50.35
C GLU A 135 -11.86 -11.18 49.13
N LEU A 136 -13.16 -10.84 49.07
CA LEU A 136 -13.73 -10.01 48.01
C LEU A 136 -13.02 -8.65 47.90
N ARG A 137 -12.70 -8.02 49.02
CA ARG A 137 -11.93 -6.78 49.03
C ARG A 137 -10.50 -6.98 48.49
N ASN A 138 -9.85 -8.08 48.83
CA ASN A 138 -8.51 -8.38 48.33
C ASN A 138 -8.52 -8.64 46.83
N VAL A 139 -9.49 -9.41 46.33
CA VAL A 139 -9.71 -9.64 44.90
C VAL A 139 -9.98 -8.33 44.17
N HIS A 140 -10.80 -7.44 44.75
CA HIS A 140 -11.07 -6.14 44.14
C HIS A 140 -9.79 -5.30 44.02
N LYS A 141 -8.92 -5.30 45.03
CA LYS A 141 -7.63 -4.59 44.99
C LYS A 141 -6.68 -5.17 43.94
N THR A 142 -6.60 -6.49 43.80
CA THR A 142 -5.74 -7.11 42.78
C THR A 142 -6.26 -6.81 41.38
N LEU A 143 -7.58 -6.85 41.18
CA LEU A 143 -8.22 -6.49 39.92
C LEU A 143 -7.93 -5.04 39.57
N GLN A 144 -8.08 -4.10 40.51
CA GLN A 144 -7.76 -2.68 40.29
C GLN A 144 -6.29 -2.45 39.91
N LYS A 145 -5.37 -3.22 40.52
CA LYS A 145 -3.95 -3.16 40.14
C LYS A 145 -3.74 -3.64 38.71
N VAL A 146 -4.36 -4.76 38.32
CA VAL A 146 -4.26 -5.30 36.97
C VAL A 146 -4.83 -4.33 35.93
N THR A 147 -6.00 -3.73 36.19
CA THR A 147 -6.59 -2.76 35.26
C THR A 147 -5.70 -1.54 35.10
N SER A 148 -5.14 -1.00 36.19
CA SER A 148 -4.22 0.15 36.11
C SER A 148 -2.94 -0.15 35.31
N GLN A 149 -2.43 -1.39 35.38
CA GLN A 149 -1.28 -1.81 34.57
C GLN A 149 -1.66 -1.94 33.09
N LEU A 150 -2.87 -2.41 32.81
CA LEU A 150 -3.39 -2.55 31.46
C LEU A 150 -3.58 -1.18 30.79
N ASP A 151 -4.16 -0.22 31.51
CA ASP A 151 -4.33 1.17 31.04
C ASP A 151 -2.97 1.82 30.73
N HIS A 152 -1.98 1.61 31.60
CA HIS A 152 -0.62 2.13 31.38
C HIS A 152 0.04 1.49 30.14
N SER A 153 -0.11 0.18 29.97
CA SER A 153 0.41 -0.53 28.79
C SER A 153 -0.29 -0.08 27.50
N GLU A 154 -1.58 0.21 27.54
CA GLU A 154 -2.32 0.71 26.38
C GLU A 154 -1.82 2.09 25.95
N SER A 155 -1.59 3.00 26.91
CA SER A 155 -1.03 4.33 26.65
C SER A 155 0.34 4.24 25.97
N LEU A 156 1.25 3.40 26.48
CA LEU A 156 2.56 3.19 25.88
C LEU A 156 2.46 2.64 24.45
N MET A 157 1.50 1.75 24.20
CA MET A 157 1.28 1.18 22.88
C MET A 157 0.74 2.22 21.88
N GLN A 158 -0.10 3.16 22.33
CA GLN A 158 -0.56 4.27 21.51
C GLN A 158 0.58 5.23 21.15
N GLU A 159 1.45 5.56 22.09
CA GLU A 159 2.66 6.37 21.82
C GLU A 159 3.60 5.69 20.82
N MET A 160 3.83 4.38 21.01
CA MET A 160 4.65 3.61 20.08
C MET A 160 4.05 3.59 18.67
N LYS A 161 2.72 3.41 18.54
CA LYS A 161 2.03 3.50 17.24
C LYS A 161 2.25 4.87 16.58
N ALA A 162 2.14 5.96 17.34
CA ALA A 162 2.37 7.30 16.82
C ALA A 162 3.82 7.50 16.33
N LEU A 163 4.81 6.99 17.08
CA LEU A 163 6.22 7.05 16.71
C LEU A 163 6.49 6.26 15.41
N VAL A 164 5.94 5.06 15.28
CA VAL A 164 6.10 4.23 14.07
C VAL A 164 5.52 4.93 12.84
N ILE A 165 4.32 5.52 12.95
CA ILE A 165 3.68 6.27 11.85
C ILE A 165 4.56 7.45 11.45
N ASN A 166 5.06 8.22 12.42
CA ASN A 166 5.94 9.36 12.14
C ASN A 166 7.25 8.93 11.47
N TYR A 167 7.86 7.83 11.93
CA TYR A 167 9.07 7.29 11.32
C TYR A 167 8.85 6.85 9.87
N GLN A 168 7.73 6.16 9.58
CA GLN A 168 7.38 5.76 8.22
C GLN A 168 7.14 6.96 7.29
N ALA A 169 6.46 8.00 7.78
CA ALA A 169 6.21 9.22 7.01
C ALA A 169 7.51 9.95 6.65
N ILE A 170 8.43 10.09 7.62
CA ILE A 170 9.73 10.74 7.38
C ILE A 170 10.59 9.91 6.41
N ASN A 171 10.66 8.59 6.60
CA ASN A 171 11.52 7.74 5.80
C ASN A 171 11.03 7.64 4.34
N SER A 172 9.71 7.49 4.13
CA SER A 172 9.12 7.48 2.78
C SER A 172 9.34 8.81 2.05
N SER A 173 9.19 9.94 2.72
CA SER A 173 9.47 11.26 2.16
C SER A 173 10.95 11.44 1.78
N SER A 174 11.87 11.04 2.66
CA SER A 174 13.32 11.13 2.40
C SER A 174 13.76 10.26 1.22
N LEU A 175 13.18 9.07 1.08
CA LEU A 175 13.48 8.18 -0.05
C LEU A 175 12.98 8.76 -1.39
N LEU A 176 11.78 9.35 -1.41
CA LEU A 176 11.24 9.98 -2.62
C LEU A 176 12.07 11.19 -3.06
N ASP A 177 12.43 12.07 -2.12
CA ASP A 177 13.28 13.25 -2.40
C ASP A 177 14.68 12.83 -2.91
N THR A 178 15.25 11.78 -2.34
CA THR A 178 16.55 11.25 -2.79
C THR A 178 16.49 10.71 -4.21
N ASN A 179 15.45 9.91 -4.54
CA ASN A 179 15.29 9.35 -5.88
C ASN A 179 15.07 10.44 -6.93
N GLN A 180 14.26 11.46 -6.60
CA GLN A 180 14.03 12.58 -7.50
C GLN A 180 15.32 13.34 -7.79
N LYS A 181 16.10 13.68 -6.76
CA LYS A 181 17.40 14.36 -6.91
C LYS A 181 18.40 13.54 -7.72
N VAL A 182 18.44 12.22 -7.51
CA VAL A 182 19.32 11.32 -8.29
C VAL A 182 18.90 11.30 -9.76
N THR A 183 17.60 11.25 -10.06
CA THR A 183 17.09 11.31 -11.43
C THR A 183 17.44 12.64 -12.11
N ASP A 184 17.28 13.76 -11.42
CA ASP A 184 17.61 15.09 -11.94
C ASP A 184 19.11 15.24 -12.24
N LEU A 185 19.96 14.72 -11.35
CA LEU A 185 21.41 14.67 -11.56
C LEU A 185 21.78 13.80 -12.77
N GLN A 186 21.21 12.59 -12.86
CA GLN A 186 21.46 11.69 -13.98
C GLN A 186 21.00 12.29 -15.31
N PHE A 187 19.85 12.96 -15.33
CA PHE A 187 19.35 13.64 -16.53
C PHE A 187 20.26 14.82 -16.93
N SER A 188 20.67 15.64 -15.96
CA SER A 188 21.59 16.76 -16.21
C SER A 188 22.91 16.27 -16.82
N GLU A 189 23.44 15.16 -16.31
CA GLU A 189 24.64 14.53 -16.85
C GLU A 189 24.45 14.00 -18.28
N MET A 190 23.32 13.34 -18.57
CA MET A 190 23.02 12.91 -19.94
C MET A 190 22.95 14.08 -20.92
N ILE A 191 22.28 15.17 -20.52
CA ILE A 191 22.22 16.39 -21.34
C ILE A 191 23.62 16.97 -21.51
N GLU A 192 24.47 16.95 -20.49
CA GLU A 192 25.87 17.41 -20.61
C GLU A 192 26.67 16.57 -21.61
N ILE A 193 26.60 15.23 -21.54
CA ILE A 193 27.31 14.31 -22.45
C ILE A 193 26.92 14.60 -23.90
N VAL A 194 25.64 14.88 -24.14
CA VAL A 194 25.08 14.99 -25.49
C VAL A 194 25.06 16.43 -26.02
N SER A 195 25.21 17.45 -25.15
CA SER A 195 25.23 18.88 -25.54
C SER A 195 26.61 19.39 -25.95
N LYS A 196 27.70 18.69 -25.62
CA LYS A 196 29.07 19.02 -26.05
C LYS A 196 29.34 18.59 -27.50
N VAL A 197 28.55 19.10 -28.45
CA VAL A 197 28.63 18.73 -29.87
C VAL A 197 28.94 19.97 -30.71
N PRO A 198 29.85 19.90 -31.70
CA PRO A 198 30.22 21.04 -32.57
C PRO A 198 29.17 21.36 -33.64
N ILE A 199 27.89 21.05 -33.39
CA ILE A 199 26.76 21.33 -34.27
C ILE A 199 25.94 22.47 -33.64
N PRO A 200 25.44 23.44 -34.43
CA PRO A 200 24.57 24.50 -33.91
C PRO A 200 23.37 23.91 -33.16
N ASP A 201 22.92 24.59 -32.09
CA ASP A 201 21.72 24.17 -31.36
C ASP A 201 20.54 23.97 -32.35
N PRO A 202 19.79 22.86 -32.26
CA PRO A 202 18.72 22.56 -33.21
C PRO A 202 17.66 23.65 -33.31
N THR A 203 17.36 24.32 -32.20
CA THR A 203 16.37 25.41 -32.12
C THR A 203 16.90 26.64 -32.85
N GLU A 204 18.15 27.02 -32.58
CA GLU A 204 18.83 28.12 -33.26
C GLU A 204 18.98 27.85 -34.76
N SER A 205 19.33 26.62 -35.13
CA SER A 205 19.42 26.19 -36.52
C SER A 205 18.07 26.33 -37.21
N TYR A 206 16.99 25.86 -36.59
CA TYR A 206 15.63 25.99 -37.12
C TYR A 206 15.21 27.45 -37.28
N HIS A 207 15.38 28.29 -36.25
CA HIS A 207 15.06 29.72 -36.32
C HIS A 207 15.85 30.44 -37.41
N HIS A 208 17.14 30.12 -37.55
CA HIS A 208 17.98 30.66 -38.61
C HIS A 208 17.49 30.22 -40.00
N ALA A 209 17.06 28.96 -40.17
CA ALA A 209 16.46 28.49 -41.41
C ALA A 209 15.15 29.22 -41.75
N VAL A 210 14.27 29.42 -40.77
CA VAL A 210 13.03 30.20 -40.92
C VAL A 210 13.35 31.65 -41.34
N PHE A 211 14.30 32.29 -40.68
CA PHE A 211 14.75 33.64 -41.02
C PHE A 211 15.28 33.73 -42.45
N MET A 212 16.16 32.79 -42.83
CA MET A 212 16.74 32.76 -44.17
C MET A 212 15.70 32.49 -45.25
N ARG A 213 14.69 31.66 -44.98
CA ARG A 213 13.54 31.46 -45.88
C ARG A 213 12.75 32.76 -46.06
N ARG A 214 12.36 33.44 -44.97
CA ARG A 214 11.63 34.73 -45.05
C ARG A 214 12.40 35.75 -45.89
N ARG A 215 13.72 35.84 -45.68
CA ARG A 215 14.59 36.72 -46.46
C ARG A 215 14.64 36.34 -47.95
N ARG A 216 14.64 35.04 -48.28
CA ARG A 216 14.61 34.56 -49.68
C ARG A 216 13.26 34.86 -50.33
N GLN A 217 12.15 34.65 -49.64
CA GLN A 217 10.80 34.93 -50.12
C GLN A 217 10.61 36.40 -50.51
N LEU A 218 11.21 37.32 -49.75
CA LEU A 218 11.22 38.76 -50.08
C LEU A 218 11.98 39.08 -51.38
N ARG A 219 13.04 38.32 -51.70
CA ARG A 219 13.89 38.56 -52.89
C ARG A 219 13.41 37.79 -54.13
N ASN A 220 12.87 36.58 -53.94
CA ASN A 220 12.38 35.68 -54.98
C ASN A 220 11.22 34.85 -54.41
N LYS A 221 10.12 34.72 -55.15
CA LYS A 221 9.08 33.71 -54.87
C LYS A 221 9.64 32.32 -55.17
N ILE A 222 10.38 31.75 -54.22
CA ILE A 222 10.74 30.34 -54.21
C ILE A 222 9.59 29.64 -53.48
N ASP A 223 8.60 29.18 -54.23
CA ASP A 223 7.52 28.36 -53.70
C ASP A 223 7.77 26.89 -54.06
N ILE A 224 7.38 26.02 -53.13
CA ILE A 224 7.35 24.58 -53.37
C ILE A 224 6.22 24.31 -54.37
N PRO A 225 6.46 23.57 -55.47
CA PRO A 225 5.41 23.24 -56.40
C PRO A 225 4.23 22.53 -55.71
N THR A 226 3.00 22.92 -56.01
CA THR A 226 1.80 22.28 -55.44
C THR A 226 1.78 20.77 -55.70
N GLY A 227 2.34 20.31 -56.82
CA GLY A 227 2.48 18.87 -57.14
C GLY A 227 3.35 18.08 -56.15
N PHE A 228 4.24 18.72 -55.40
CA PHE A 228 4.99 18.06 -54.33
C PHE A 228 4.07 17.63 -53.18
N TRP A 229 3.17 18.52 -52.74
CA TRP A 229 2.21 18.27 -51.66
C TRP A 229 1.13 17.25 -52.04
N HIS A 230 0.75 17.22 -53.32
CA HIS A 230 -0.22 16.26 -53.85
C HIS A 230 0.41 14.94 -54.33
N SER A 231 1.71 14.74 -54.10
CA SER A 231 2.38 13.50 -54.44
C SER A 231 1.79 12.34 -53.64
N SER A 232 1.33 11.29 -54.34
CA SER A 232 0.82 10.07 -53.71
C SER A 232 1.87 9.41 -52.81
N THR A 233 3.15 9.58 -53.12
CA THR A 233 4.26 9.05 -52.33
C THR A 233 4.37 9.75 -50.98
N LEU A 234 4.20 11.08 -50.95
CA LEU A 234 4.24 11.86 -49.71
C LEU A 234 3.02 11.57 -48.83
N GLN A 235 1.84 11.44 -49.44
CA GLN A 235 0.61 11.08 -48.72
C GLN A 235 0.69 9.67 -48.11
N LYS A 236 1.17 8.68 -48.87
CA LYS A 236 1.40 7.32 -48.37
C LYS A 236 2.43 7.29 -47.23
N PHE A 237 3.50 8.08 -47.36
CA PHE A 237 4.52 8.20 -46.32
C PHE A 237 3.96 8.77 -45.01
N SER A 238 3.20 9.87 -45.10
CA SER A 238 2.62 10.55 -43.94
C SER A 238 1.56 9.70 -43.24
N ASN A 239 0.68 9.05 -44.00
CA ASN A 239 -0.47 8.32 -43.47
C ASN A 239 -0.17 6.87 -43.05
N SER A 240 1.00 6.34 -43.41
CA SER A 240 1.38 4.97 -43.02
C SER A 240 1.57 4.88 -41.50
N GLN A 241 1.03 3.81 -40.89
CA GLN A 241 1.20 3.51 -39.45
C GLN A 241 2.56 2.85 -39.13
N THR A 242 3.37 2.51 -40.14
CA THR A 242 4.69 1.91 -39.95
C THR A 242 5.79 2.95 -40.05
N SER A 243 6.90 2.71 -39.35
CA SER A 243 8.11 3.52 -39.49
C SER A 243 8.64 3.47 -40.92
N SER A 244 8.96 4.63 -41.50
CA SER A 244 9.31 4.73 -42.92
C SER A 244 10.30 5.87 -43.17
N LEU A 245 11.10 5.72 -44.22
CA LEU A 245 12.05 6.74 -44.69
C LEU A 245 11.67 7.23 -46.10
N ILE A 246 11.82 8.53 -46.32
CA ILE A 246 11.66 9.16 -47.62
C ILE A 246 12.85 10.06 -47.95
N LEU A 247 13.37 9.92 -49.17
CA LEU A 247 14.47 10.72 -49.68
C LEU A 247 13.94 11.80 -50.64
N VAL A 248 14.07 13.06 -50.25
CA VAL A 248 13.73 14.24 -51.06
C VAL A 248 14.98 14.69 -51.81
N LYS A 249 15.04 14.35 -53.10
CA LYS A 249 16.16 14.64 -53.99
C LYS A 249 15.98 15.98 -54.68
N GLY A 250 17.07 16.71 -54.87
CA GLY A 250 17.13 17.85 -55.77
C GLY A 250 18.49 18.01 -56.41
N SER A 251 18.66 19.08 -57.19
CA SER A 251 19.96 19.47 -57.72
C SER A 251 20.60 20.53 -56.82
N PHE A 252 21.91 20.75 -56.95
CA PHE A 252 22.59 21.84 -56.25
C PHE A 252 21.92 23.21 -56.47
N ARG A 253 21.26 23.40 -57.62
CA ARG A 253 20.52 24.63 -57.95
C ARG A 253 19.22 24.78 -57.15
N SER A 254 18.60 23.68 -56.72
CA SER A 254 17.38 23.66 -55.90
C SER A 254 17.65 23.50 -54.40
N ARG A 255 18.91 23.61 -53.95
CA ARG A 255 19.29 23.44 -52.53
C ARG A 255 18.51 24.35 -51.58
N PHE A 256 18.27 25.60 -51.98
CA PHE A 256 17.50 26.52 -51.16
C PHE A 256 16.02 26.13 -51.11
N SER A 257 15.45 25.67 -52.22
CA SER A 257 14.08 25.14 -52.27
C SER A 257 13.91 23.87 -51.43
N LEU A 258 14.92 22.99 -51.37
CA LEU A 258 14.92 21.81 -50.49
C LEU A 258 14.93 22.21 -49.01
N ARG A 259 15.78 23.15 -48.63
CA ARG A 259 15.82 23.66 -47.25
C ARG A 259 14.54 24.39 -46.87
N ASP A 260 14.01 25.21 -47.76
CA ASP A 260 12.73 25.91 -47.55
C ASP A 260 11.58 24.88 -47.44
N ALA A 261 11.65 23.75 -48.16
CA ALA A 261 10.73 22.62 -48.01
C ALA A 261 10.81 21.94 -46.64
N ALA A 262 12.02 21.65 -46.15
CA ALA A 262 12.20 21.13 -44.81
C ALA A 262 11.58 22.06 -43.76
N VAL A 263 11.79 23.38 -43.89
CA VAL A 263 11.19 24.38 -42.98
C VAL A 263 9.66 24.38 -43.06
N ILE A 264 9.08 24.38 -44.25
CA ILE A 264 7.61 24.44 -44.41
C ILE A 264 6.96 23.18 -43.85
N ILE A 265 7.54 22.01 -44.11
CA ILE A 265 7.04 20.75 -43.55
C ILE A 265 7.14 20.79 -42.02
N THR A 266 8.26 21.27 -41.47
CA THR A 266 8.43 21.41 -40.03
C THR A 266 7.44 22.39 -39.43
N GLU A 267 7.19 23.55 -40.04
CA GLU A 267 6.16 24.51 -39.59
C GLU A 267 4.76 23.87 -39.56
N GLU A 268 4.43 23.04 -40.55
CA GLU A 268 3.15 22.35 -40.62
C GLU A 268 2.99 21.25 -39.56
N LEU A 269 4.04 20.46 -39.34
CA LEU A 269 4.05 19.44 -38.30
C LEU A 269 3.98 20.04 -36.88
N HIS A 270 4.64 21.19 -36.65
CA HIS A 270 4.48 21.94 -35.40
C HIS A 270 3.04 22.42 -35.19
N ARG A 271 2.34 22.88 -36.25
CA ARG A 271 0.92 23.24 -36.15
C ARG A 271 0.04 22.07 -35.72
N GLN A 272 0.42 20.85 -36.08
CA GLN A 272 -0.27 19.61 -35.71
C GLN A 272 0.23 19.04 -34.37
N SER A 273 1.13 19.73 -33.66
CA SER A 273 1.70 19.30 -32.37
C SER A 273 2.44 17.95 -32.44
N ILE A 274 3.00 17.61 -33.59
CA ILE A 274 3.79 16.39 -33.78
C ILE A 274 5.26 16.68 -33.42
N PRO A 275 5.94 15.86 -32.59
CA PRO A 275 7.35 16.04 -32.27
C PRO A 275 8.27 15.85 -33.47
N ILE A 276 9.28 16.72 -33.55
CA ILE A 276 10.23 16.74 -34.65
C ILE A 276 11.64 16.78 -34.08
N LEU A 277 12.51 15.89 -34.58
CA LEU A 277 13.95 15.98 -34.39
C LEU A 277 14.55 16.67 -35.62
N TRP A 278 15.26 17.77 -35.40
CA TRP A 278 15.79 18.65 -36.44
C TRP A 278 17.30 18.52 -36.57
N ALA A 279 17.76 18.13 -37.76
CA ALA A 279 19.15 18.11 -38.16
C ALA A 279 19.26 18.60 -39.62
N VAL A 280 19.10 19.91 -39.83
CA VAL A 280 19.22 20.54 -41.17
C VAL A 280 20.30 21.62 -41.14
N GLN A 281 21.09 21.74 -42.22
CA GLN A 281 22.15 22.76 -42.32
C GLN A 281 21.58 24.11 -42.74
N THR A 282 21.85 25.16 -41.95
CA THR A 282 21.21 26.47 -42.19
C THR A 282 22.20 27.61 -42.45
N GLY A 283 23.51 27.41 -42.22
CA GLY A 283 24.56 28.40 -42.43
C GLY A 283 25.12 28.50 -43.88
N THR A 284 25.65 29.68 -44.20
CA THR A 284 26.59 29.90 -45.32
C THR A 284 27.98 29.43 -44.90
N GLN A 285 28.62 28.66 -45.76
CA GLN A 285 29.97 28.16 -45.54
C GLN A 285 30.94 29.35 -45.44
N ASP A 286 31.65 29.46 -44.32
CA ASP A 286 32.94 30.17 -44.24
C ASP A 286 33.82 29.76 -43.04
N SER A 287 33.41 28.79 -42.22
CA SER A 287 34.31 28.18 -41.25
C SER A 287 34.26 26.65 -41.38
N SER A 288 35.43 26.05 -41.55
CA SER A 288 35.72 24.62 -41.42
C SER A 288 35.38 24.05 -40.02
N ILE A 289 34.78 24.86 -39.14
CA ILE A 289 34.58 24.65 -37.71
C ILE A 289 33.17 24.09 -37.42
N SER A 290 32.21 24.18 -38.35
CA SER A 290 30.78 23.90 -38.07
C SER A 290 30.16 22.75 -38.88
N ARG A 291 30.96 21.80 -39.36
CA ARG A 291 30.42 20.55 -39.93
C ARG A 291 30.67 19.43 -38.90
N GLY A 292 29.66 18.61 -38.64
CA GLY A 292 29.73 17.54 -37.64
C GLY A 292 30.02 16.19 -38.29
N THR A 293 30.54 15.26 -37.49
CA THR A 293 30.62 13.83 -37.86
C THR A 293 29.21 13.22 -37.80
N VAL A 294 28.97 12.08 -38.43
CA VAL A 294 27.73 11.30 -38.27
C VAL A 294 27.37 11.13 -36.79
N LYS A 295 28.36 10.79 -35.97
CA LYS A 295 28.24 10.68 -34.51
C LYS A 295 27.74 11.97 -33.84
N ASP A 296 28.15 13.14 -34.32
CA ASP A 296 27.72 14.43 -33.77
C ASP A 296 26.25 14.70 -34.09
N VAL A 297 25.81 14.36 -35.30
CA VAL A 297 24.40 14.47 -35.70
C VAL A 297 23.55 13.52 -34.86
N LEU A 298 23.99 12.28 -34.66
CA LEU A 298 23.29 11.30 -33.81
C LEU A 298 23.19 11.77 -32.36
N LYS A 299 24.27 12.29 -31.79
CA LYS A 299 24.24 12.91 -30.45
C LYS A 299 23.19 14.02 -30.41
N SER A 300 23.21 14.95 -31.36
CA SER A 300 22.21 16.03 -31.40
C SER A 300 20.77 15.50 -31.45
N LEU A 301 20.49 14.47 -32.26
CA LEU A 301 19.17 13.84 -32.33
C LEU A 301 18.78 13.14 -31.03
N VAL A 302 19.73 12.46 -30.37
CA VAL A 302 19.52 11.83 -29.05
C VAL A 302 19.19 12.88 -27.99
N ALA A 303 19.92 14.00 -27.95
CA ALA A 303 19.63 15.09 -27.02
C ALA A 303 18.22 15.64 -27.21
N GLN A 304 17.81 15.84 -28.47
CA GLN A 304 16.47 16.31 -28.80
C GLN A 304 15.40 15.30 -28.36
N ALA A 305 15.60 14.01 -28.64
CA ALA A 305 14.68 12.95 -28.23
C ALA A 305 14.55 12.86 -26.69
N LEU A 306 15.68 12.93 -25.97
CA LEU A 306 15.70 12.89 -24.51
C LEU A 306 14.98 14.10 -23.89
N ARG A 307 15.21 15.31 -24.44
CA ARG A 307 14.49 16.53 -24.00
C ARG A 307 12.98 16.39 -24.20
N LEU A 308 12.54 15.80 -25.31
CA LEU A 308 11.11 15.56 -25.59
C LEU A 308 10.49 14.45 -24.72
N SER A 309 11.31 13.56 -24.16
CA SER A 309 10.88 12.42 -23.34
C SER A 309 10.73 12.72 -21.84
N THR A 310 10.89 13.99 -21.42
CA THR A 310 10.87 14.45 -20.02
C THR A 310 9.51 14.20 -19.36
N ASN A 311 9.30 12.96 -18.92
CA ASN A 311 8.17 12.54 -18.12
C ASN A 311 8.72 11.75 -16.90
N PRO A 312 8.43 12.16 -15.65
CA PRO A 312 9.12 11.69 -14.44
C PRO A 312 8.93 10.20 -14.09
N ARG A 313 8.17 9.42 -14.87
CA ARG A 313 7.85 8.02 -14.59
C ARG A 313 8.91 7.00 -15.06
N TYR A 314 10.06 7.45 -15.58
CA TYR A 314 11.05 6.59 -16.26
C TYR A 314 12.46 6.58 -15.63
N GLU A 315 12.57 6.74 -14.31
CA GLU A 315 13.85 6.81 -13.57
C GLU A 315 14.80 5.62 -13.86
N LYS A 316 14.28 4.38 -13.86
CA LYS A 316 15.10 3.18 -14.16
C LYS A 316 15.58 3.13 -15.61
N SER A 317 14.77 3.64 -16.54
CA SER A 317 15.12 3.70 -17.95
C SER A 317 16.15 4.80 -18.22
N LEU A 318 16.10 5.88 -17.45
CA LEU A 318 17.09 6.96 -17.47
C LEU A 318 18.45 6.45 -16.99
N ALA A 319 18.56 5.82 -15.82
CA ALA A 319 19.83 5.27 -15.34
C ALA A 319 20.53 4.35 -16.36
N LEU A 320 19.76 3.43 -16.98
CA LEU A 320 20.27 2.55 -18.04
C LEU A 320 20.68 3.31 -19.31
N SER A 321 19.98 4.40 -19.62
CA SER A 321 20.33 5.29 -20.74
C SER A 321 21.62 6.06 -20.48
N CYS A 322 21.90 6.50 -19.23
CA CYS A 322 23.17 7.17 -18.88
C CYS A 322 24.36 6.24 -19.11
N THR A 323 24.27 4.99 -18.65
CA THR A 323 25.36 4.01 -18.86
C THR A 323 25.62 3.80 -20.35
N ARG A 324 24.56 3.60 -21.16
CA ARG A 324 24.69 3.40 -22.61
C ARG A 324 25.27 4.63 -23.32
N LEU A 325 24.89 5.83 -22.88
CA LEU A 325 25.44 7.09 -23.41
C LEU A 325 26.94 7.25 -23.13
N ARG A 326 27.42 6.77 -21.98
CA ARG A 326 28.85 6.80 -21.63
C ARG A 326 29.67 5.76 -22.39
N THR A 327 29.10 4.58 -22.64
CA THR A 327 29.81 3.47 -23.26
C THR A 327 29.82 3.54 -24.79
N ALA A 328 28.91 4.29 -25.40
CA ALA A 328 28.76 4.33 -26.86
C ALA A 328 29.97 5.00 -27.55
N THR A 329 30.82 4.18 -28.17
CA THR A 329 31.96 4.64 -28.97
C THR A 329 31.63 4.70 -30.46
N ASP A 330 30.81 3.78 -30.95
CA ASP A 330 30.61 3.54 -32.38
C ASP A 330 29.27 4.08 -32.91
N GLU A 331 29.18 4.33 -34.22
CA GLU A 331 27.96 4.88 -34.83
C GLU A 331 26.74 3.96 -34.64
N ALA A 332 26.93 2.64 -34.78
CA ALA A 332 25.88 1.66 -34.57
C ALA A 332 25.33 1.69 -33.12
N GLU A 333 26.20 1.90 -32.13
CA GLU A 333 25.80 2.02 -30.72
C GLU A 333 25.00 3.32 -30.49
N TRP A 334 25.42 4.42 -31.10
CA TRP A 334 24.67 5.68 -31.07
C TRP A 334 23.29 5.57 -31.74
N PHE A 335 23.16 4.76 -32.80
CA PHE A 335 21.85 4.43 -33.40
C PHE A 335 20.97 3.59 -32.47
N GLN A 336 21.53 2.63 -31.72
CA GLN A 336 20.78 1.88 -30.73
C GLN A 336 20.29 2.78 -29.57
N VAL A 337 21.13 3.73 -29.16
CA VAL A 337 20.77 4.75 -28.16
C VAL A 337 19.66 5.65 -28.70
N LEU A 338 19.76 6.13 -29.95
CA LEU A 338 18.71 6.91 -30.60
C LEU A 338 17.39 6.13 -30.72
N GLY A 339 17.45 4.85 -31.13
CA GLY A 339 16.27 3.99 -31.19
C GLY A 339 15.60 3.85 -29.82
N SER A 340 16.39 3.68 -28.74
CA SER A 340 15.88 3.60 -27.37
C SER A 340 15.29 4.94 -26.90
N ALA A 341 15.89 6.07 -27.28
CA ALA A 341 15.41 7.41 -26.94
C ALA A 341 14.14 7.80 -27.71
N VAL A 342 13.95 7.29 -28.92
CA VAL A 342 12.72 7.49 -29.71
C VAL A 342 11.62 6.50 -29.28
N GLU A 343 11.99 5.31 -28.82
CA GLU A 343 11.06 4.34 -28.22
C GLU A 343 10.37 4.89 -26.96
N SER A 344 11.06 5.71 -26.16
CA SER A 344 10.46 6.35 -24.99
C SER A 344 9.39 7.41 -25.35
N LEU A 345 9.38 7.92 -26.58
CA LEU A 345 8.41 8.89 -27.07
C LEU A 345 7.12 8.16 -27.46
N ARG A 346 6.03 8.28 -26.69
CA ARG A 346 4.78 7.52 -26.91
C ARG A 346 3.90 8.00 -28.09
N GLN A 347 4.47 8.72 -29.05
CA GLN A 347 3.72 9.33 -30.15
C GLN A 347 4.53 9.29 -31.44
N GLN A 348 3.88 9.59 -32.57
CA GLN A 348 4.54 9.65 -33.86
C GLN A 348 5.63 10.73 -33.85
N VAL A 349 6.84 10.41 -34.34
CA VAL A 349 7.98 11.35 -34.38
C VAL A 349 8.49 11.50 -35.79
N PHE A 350 8.75 12.74 -36.20
CA PHE A 350 9.40 13.04 -37.48
C PHE A 350 10.87 13.42 -37.27
N ILE A 351 11.77 12.89 -38.11
CA ILE A 351 13.19 13.24 -38.11
C ILE A 351 13.49 13.92 -39.43
N MET A 352 13.96 15.17 -39.37
CA MET A 352 14.36 15.96 -40.52
C MET A 352 15.88 15.97 -40.63
N LEU A 353 16.41 15.38 -41.70
CA LEU A 353 17.85 15.22 -41.89
C LEU A 353 18.32 15.85 -43.21
N ASP A 354 19.27 16.76 -43.16
CA ASP A 354 20.02 17.26 -44.33
C ASP A 354 21.33 16.48 -44.46
N MET A 355 21.47 15.69 -45.52
CA MET A 355 22.66 14.86 -45.76
C MET A 355 23.95 15.69 -45.88
N GLU A 356 23.82 16.99 -46.14
CA GLU A 356 24.96 17.89 -46.31
C GLU A 356 25.56 18.35 -44.97
N LEU A 357 24.99 17.94 -43.84
CA LEU A 357 25.60 18.09 -42.52
C LEU A 357 26.76 17.13 -42.27
N LEU A 358 26.85 16.04 -43.03
CA LEU A 358 27.83 14.97 -42.81
C LEU A 358 29.16 15.30 -43.51
N ILE A 359 30.25 15.41 -42.73
CA ILE A 359 31.63 15.48 -43.25
C ILE A 359 32.04 14.12 -43.82
N ARG A 360 32.81 14.12 -44.92
CA ARG A 360 33.69 13.01 -45.31
C ARG A 360 35.13 13.28 -44.85
N PRO A 361 35.74 12.47 -43.98
CA PRO A 361 37.18 12.38 -43.91
C PRO A 361 37.64 11.43 -45.01
N SER A 362 38.24 11.96 -46.07
CA SER A 362 38.85 11.25 -47.23
C SER A 362 37.92 10.57 -48.25
N ASP A 363 38.42 10.48 -49.49
CA ASP A 363 37.71 10.02 -50.70
C ASP A 363 37.73 8.49 -50.90
N ASP A 364 38.35 7.71 -49.99
CA ASP A 364 38.69 6.29 -50.20
C ASP A 364 37.83 5.28 -49.41
N GLU A 365 36.87 5.72 -48.58
CA GLU A 365 35.96 4.81 -47.85
C GLU A 365 34.56 4.75 -48.48
N GLU A 366 33.88 3.60 -48.30
CA GLU A 366 32.50 3.38 -48.75
C GLU A 366 31.57 4.55 -48.37
N PRO A 367 30.51 4.82 -49.16
CA PRO A 367 29.67 5.99 -48.95
C PRO A 367 28.92 5.89 -47.61
N ALA A 368 29.44 6.53 -46.56
CA ALA A 368 28.83 6.66 -45.22
C ALA A 368 27.35 7.11 -45.26
N ASP A 369 26.95 7.79 -46.34
CA ASP A 369 25.57 8.16 -46.64
C ASP A 369 24.63 6.95 -46.75
N LEU A 370 25.08 5.86 -47.39
CA LEU A 370 24.30 4.63 -47.56
C LEU A 370 24.24 3.84 -46.26
N GLN A 371 25.34 3.84 -45.50
CA GLN A 371 25.41 3.21 -44.20
C GLN A 371 24.43 3.87 -43.21
N MET A 372 24.34 5.20 -43.19
CA MET A 372 23.36 5.92 -42.37
C MET A 372 21.92 5.56 -42.73
N LEU A 373 21.58 5.52 -44.02
CA LEU A 373 20.25 5.13 -44.47
C LEU A 373 19.91 3.68 -44.08
N GLN A 374 20.89 2.77 -44.21
CA GLN A 374 20.74 1.38 -43.81
C GLN A 374 20.54 1.24 -42.28
N LEU A 375 21.28 2.00 -41.48
CA LEU A 375 21.15 2.00 -40.02
C LEU A 375 19.76 2.50 -39.57
N PHE A 376 19.15 3.47 -40.26
CA PHE A 376 17.76 3.86 -40.01
C PHE A 376 16.77 2.73 -40.36
N LEU A 377 16.98 2.01 -41.47
CA LEU A 377 16.13 0.88 -41.85
C LEU A 377 16.25 -0.27 -40.85
N ASP A 378 17.46 -0.57 -40.39
CA ASP A 378 17.69 -1.56 -39.35
C ASP A 378 17.06 -1.13 -38.03
N MET A 379 17.18 0.14 -37.65
CA MET A 379 16.47 0.68 -36.49
C MET A 379 14.95 0.45 -36.61
N PHE A 380 14.33 0.70 -37.77
CA PHE A 380 12.90 0.43 -37.95
C PHE A 380 12.54 -1.05 -37.78
N ARG A 381 13.38 -1.97 -38.26
CA ARG A 381 13.19 -3.42 -38.05
C ARG A 381 13.20 -3.75 -36.55
N HIS A 382 14.19 -3.26 -35.81
CA HIS A 382 14.29 -3.46 -34.36
C HIS A 382 13.09 -2.85 -33.61
N LEU A 383 12.65 -1.65 -33.99
CA LEU A 383 11.48 -1.00 -33.40
C LEU A 383 10.18 -1.78 -33.69
N SER A 384 10.04 -2.35 -34.90
CA SER A 384 8.89 -3.17 -35.26
C SER A 384 8.84 -4.50 -34.50
N GLN A 385 9.99 -5.15 -34.28
CA GLN A 385 10.09 -6.40 -33.51
C GLN A 385 9.72 -6.21 -32.04
N ARG A 386 9.94 -5.01 -31.48
CA ARG A 386 9.56 -4.64 -30.11
C ARG A 386 8.07 -4.31 -29.95
N GLY A 387 7.30 -4.23 -31.05
CA GLY A 387 5.86 -4.00 -31.00
C GLY A 387 5.47 -2.56 -30.64
N LEU A 388 6.24 -1.57 -31.12
CA LEU A 388 5.93 -0.15 -30.86
C LEU A 388 4.60 0.26 -31.51
N GLY A 389 3.74 0.92 -30.72
CA GLY A 389 2.44 1.44 -31.16
C GLY A 389 2.50 2.76 -31.92
N HIS A 390 3.70 3.32 -32.14
CA HIS A 390 3.91 4.60 -32.81
C HIS A 390 4.96 4.51 -33.92
N ALA A 391 4.76 5.31 -34.98
CA ALA A 391 5.61 5.31 -36.16
C ALA A 391 6.73 6.36 -36.09
N VAL A 392 7.93 6.01 -36.54
CA VAL A 392 9.04 6.94 -36.76
C VAL A 392 9.14 7.28 -38.23
N LYS A 393 9.05 8.57 -38.57
CA LYS A 393 9.06 9.07 -39.95
C LYS A 393 10.34 9.83 -40.22
N VAL A 394 11.20 9.33 -41.10
CA VAL A 394 12.48 9.98 -41.41
C VAL A 394 12.41 10.62 -42.79
N MET A 395 12.62 11.93 -42.86
CA MET A 395 12.71 12.70 -44.09
C MET A 395 14.15 13.15 -44.32
N VAL A 396 14.75 12.66 -45.39
CA VAL A 396 16.13 12.94 -45.76
C VAL A 396 16.15 13.88 -46.95
N PHE A 397 16.86 15.00 -46.83
CA PHE A 397 17.04 15.99 -47.90
C PHE A 397 18.46 15.89 -48.44
N SER A 398 18.60 15.81 -49.76
CA SER A 398 19.91 15.78 -50.42
C SER A 398 19.87 16.45 -51.80
N TYR A 399 20.95 17.13 -52.15
CA TYR A 399 21.18 17.64 -53.50
C TYR A 399 22.42 17.04 -54.19
N ARG A 400 22.94 15.93 -53.66
CA ARG A 400 24.04 15.16 -54.26
C ARG A 400 23.61 14.48 -55.57
N PRO A 401 24.57 14.16 -56.47
CA PRO A 401 24.27 13.47 -57.72
C PRO A 401 23.49 12.17 -57.47
N SER A 402 22.55 11.84 -58.35
CA SER A 402 21.69 10.67 -58.16
C SER A 402 22.43 9.33 -58.20
N SER A 403 23.64 9.29 -58.78
CA SER A 403 24.54 8.14 -58.78
C SER A 403 25.12 7.79 -57.40
N THR A 404 25.01 8.68 -56.42
CA THR A 404 25.51 8.45 -55.05
C THR A 404 24.59 7.52 -54.25
N PHE A 405 23.35 7.31 -54.69
CA PHE A 405 22.34 6.53 -53.95
C PHE A 405 21.86 5.33 -54.77
N SER A 406 22.72 4.30 -54.89
CA SER A 406 22.42 3.05 -55.60
C SER A 406 21.80 1.96 -54.71
N ILE A 407 21.27 2.32 -53.53
CA ILE A 407 20.47 1.37 -52.73
C ILE A 407 19.25 0.98 -53.55
N THR A 408 18.97 -0.32 -53.59
CA THR A 408 17.81 -0.92 -54.25
C THR A 408 16.54 -0.12 -53.91
N SER A 409 15.87 0.36 -54.96
CA SER A 409 14.68 1.23 -54.90
C SER A 409 13.48 0.65 -54.13
N GLU A 410 13.61 -0.57 -53.61
CA GLU A 410 12.59 -1.29 -52.86
C GLU A 410 12.57 -0.92 -51.37
N SER A 411 13.68 -0.44 -50.80
CA SER A 411 13.80 -0.29 -49.34
C SER A 411 13.32 1.06 -48.79
N PHE A 412 13.28 2.12 -49.60
CA PHE A 412 12.75 3.42 -49.21
C PHE A 412 12.17 4.20 -50.39
N SER A 413 11.21 5.08 -50.11
CA SER A 413 10.57 5.91 -51.14
C SER A 413 11.42 7.15 -51.47
N SER A 414 11.42 7.60 -52.73
CA SER A 414 12.10 8.84 -53.13
C SER A 414 11.19 9.77 -53.91
N ILE A 415 11.34 11.08 -53.68
CA ILE A 415 10.61 12.14 -54.36
C ILE A 415 11.64 13.16 -54.87
N ILE A 416 11.55 13.52 -56.15
CA ILE A 416 12.34 14.60 -56.72
C ILE A 416 11.57 15.90 -56.51
N LEU A 417 12.19 16.88 -55.84
CA LEU A 417 11.63 18.22 -55.75
C LEU A 417 11.83 18.91 -57.11
N PRO A 418 10.75 19.16 -57.89
CA PRO A 418 10.89 19.81 -59.18
C PRO A 418 11.39 21.24 -58.96
N MET A 419 12.32 21.70 -59.79
CA MET A 419 12.71 23.12 -59.74
C MET A 419 11.49 23.97 -60.11
N ALA A 420 11.05 24.84 -59.19
CA ALA A 420 10.17 25.94 -59.57
C ALA A 420 10.93 26.78 -60.60
N SER A 421 10.46 26.79 -61.85
CA SER A 421 11.07 27.61 -62.89
C SER A 421 10.99 29.07 -62.46
N SER A 422 12.09 29.61 -61.96
CA SER A 422 12.13 31.03 -61.59
C SER A 422 11.73 31.86 -62.80
N LEU A 423 10.96 32.94 -62.60
CA LEU A 423 10.56 33.90 -63.63
C LEU A 423 11.75 34.40 -64.49
N ASN A 424 12.98 34.29 -63.98
CA ASN A 424 14.20 34.61 -64.69
C ASN A 424 14.51 33.65 -65.85
N GLN A 425 14.09 32.39 -65.82
CA GLN A 425 14.26 31.46 -66.94
C GLN A 425 13.32 31.80 -68.11
N LYS A 426 12.09 32.25 -67.83
CA LYS A 426 11.18 32.84 -68.84
C LYS A 426 11.74 34.15 -69.42
N ARG A 427 12.34 35.02 -68.61
CA ARG A 427 13.03 36.24 -69.09
C ARG A 427 14.27 35.93 -69.93
N ARG A 428 15.03 34.89 -69.58
CA ARG A 428 16.24 34.48 -70.30
C ARG A 428 15.93 33.74 -71.61
N MET A 429 14.81 33.01 -71.68
CA MET A 429 14.26 32.45 -72.93
C MET A 429 13.75 33.56 -73.84
N ARG A 430 12.98 34.52 -73.32
CA ARG A 430 12.58 35.72 -74.08
C ARG A 430 13.78 36.52 -74.61
N ARG A 431 14.84 36.70 -73.82
CA ARG A 431 16.07 37.40 -74.29
C ARG A 431 16.86 36.62 -75.34
N LYS A 432 16.75 35.28 -75.38
CA LYS A 432 17.35 34.47 -76.45
C LYS A 432 16.52 34.51 -77.73
N GLU A 433 15.19 34.45 -77.63
CA GLU A 433 14.27 34.64 -78.77
C GLU A 433 14.46 36.01 -79.43
N PHE A 434 14.60 37.08 -78.64
CA PHE A 434 14.90 38.43 -79.16
C PHE A 434 16.28 38.55 -79.81
N ARG A 435 17.26 37.72 -79.46
CA ARG A 435 18.60 37.71 -80.10
C ARG A 435 18.64 36.90 -81.39
N THR A 436 17.83 35.85 -81.51
CA THR A 436 17.69 35.08 -82.76
C THR A 436 16.88 35.83 -83.82
N ILE A 437 15.93 36.67 -83.43
CA ILE A 437 15.16 37.51 -84.38
C ILE A 437 16.00 38.68 -84.92
N GLY A 438 17.01 39.14 -84.19
CA GLY A 438 17.87 40.26 -84.60
C GLY A 438 19.06 39.92 -85.51
N SER A 439 19.25 38.65 -85.89
CA SER A 439 20.41 38.20 -86.68
C SER A 439 20.07 37.77 -88.13
N SER A 440 18.83 37.94 -88.59
CA SER A 440 18.39 37.50 -89.92
C SER A 440 17.90 38.62 -90.85
N SER A 441 18.33 39.87 -90.65
CA SER A 441 17.99 40.97 -91.58
C SER A 441 19.19 41.84 -91.96
N LYS A 442 20.17 41.27 -92.66
CA LYS A 442 21.10 41.98 -93.55
C LYS A 442 21.56 41.05 -94.67
N LEU A 443 20.73 40.93 -95.70
CA LEU A 443 21.09 40.49 -97.05
C LEU A 443 20.03 41.06 -97.98
N TRP A 444 20.23 42.31 -98.40
CA TRP A 444 20.00 42.91 -99.71
C TRP A 444 20.83 44.19 -99.77
#